data_AF-A0A0Q4JD16-F1
#
_entry.id   AF-A0A0Q4JD16-F1
#
_cell.length_a   1.000
_cell.length_b   1.000
_cell.length_c   1.000
_cell.angle_alpha   90.00
_cell.angle_beta   90.00
_cell.angle_gamma   90.00
#
_symmetry.space_group_name_H-M   'P 1'
#
loop_
_entity.id
_entity.type
_entity.pdbx_description
1 polymer ?
#
loop_
_entity_poly.entity_id
_entity_poly.type
_entity_poly.pdbx_seq_one_letter_code
_entity_poly.pdbx_strand_id
1 'polypeptide(L)'
;MQDAVIRDKATLARVVAAAGGGPHYVYLLRKPDGEPSFGGVGTPFYVGIGQGTRLFAHEEAARDPACAGAKADAIRAIWAAGGNVIRTIDSVHTVEPWDREEALIHAIGRLAEGTGPLTNAQTYARSHKIDGIELRKYAADALASGDPNAIPAKFKLRHTRLMAGPNAPRSRTSVFGKIYTVVEANPGSTGEELVWLLQAVDFTSNKSAYTQGGQVSAAWLVGYIEGGYFRSDRQHLQAYRE
;
A
#
# COMPACT_ATOMS: atom_id res chain seq x y z
N MET A 1 19.98 5.85 -13.30
CA MET A 1 19.35 5.45 -14.57
C MET A 1 18.74 6.69 -15.19
N GLN A 2 19.04 6.99 -16.45
CA GLN A 2 18.45 8.12 -17.17
C GLN A 2 16.93 7.95 -17.31
N ASP A 3 16.24 9.10 -17.31
CA ASP A 3 14.80 9.40 -17.35
C ASP A 3 13.98 8.63 -18.40
N ALA A 4 13.94 7.31 -18.29
CA ALA A 4 13.15 6.47 -19.18
C ALA A 4 11.68 6.62 -18.82
N VAL A 5 10.93 7.35 -19.66
CA VAL A 5 9.47 7.39 -19.59
C VAL A 5 8.92 5.99 -19.87
N ILE A 6 8.16 5.47 -18.91
CA ILE A 6 7.58 4.13 -18.96
C ILE A 6 6.24 4.19 -19.71
N ARG A 7 6.28 3.78 -20.98
CA ARG A 7 5.11 3.82 -21.89
C ARG A 7 4.16 2.64 -21.68
N ASP A 8 4.72 1.46 -21.43
CA ASP A 8 3.98 0.20 -21.36
C ASP A 8 4.61 -0.80 -20.37
N LYS A 9 3.86 -1.88 -20.11
CA LYS A 9 4.24 -2.94 -19.16
C LYS A 9 5.55 -3.65 -19.57
N ALA A 10 5.83 -3.75 -20.87
CA ALA A 10 7.05 -4.36 -21.39
C ALA A 10 8.29 -3.47 -21.14
N THR A 11 8.15 -2.17 -21.34
CA THR A 11 9.17 -1.16 -21.05
C THR A 11 9.49 -1.15 -19.56
N LEU A 12 8.47 -1.21 -18.70
CA LEU A 12 8.67 -1.35 -17.26
C LEU A 12 9.50 -2.59 -16.92
N ALA A 13 9.11 -3.76 -17.43
CA ALA A 13 9.81 -5.01 -17.17
C ALA A 13 11.29 -4.94 -17.58
N ARG A 14 11.59 -4.37 -18.76
CA ARG A 14 12.97 -4.18 -19.21
C ARG A 14 13.77 -3.24 -18.31
N VAL A 15 13.19 -2.10 -17.93
CA VAL A 15 13.88 -1.11 -17.07
C VAL A 15 14.18 -1.70 -15.70
N VAL A 16 13.22 -2.40 -15.10
CA VAL A 16 13.42 -3.07 -13.80
C VAL A 16 14.47 -4.17 -13.91
N ALA A 17 14.42 -5.00 -14.96
CA ALA A 17 15.40 -6.06 -15.16
C ALA A 17 16.82 -5.53 -15.40
N ALA A 18 16.97 -4.49 -16.23
CA ALA A 18 18.26 -3.89 -16.56
C ALA A 18 18.93 -3.20 -15.36
N ALA A 19 18.15 -2.75 -14.38
CA ALA A 19 18.68 -2.13 -13.17
C ALA A 19 19.42 -3.13 -12.26
N GLY A 20 19.20 -4.43 -12.41
CA GLY A 20 19.82 -5.49 -11.59
C GLY A 20 19.47 -5.43 -10.10
N GLY A 21 18.51 -4.59 -9.71
CA GLY A 21 18.25 -4.24 -8.32
C GLY A 21 17.25 -5.14 -7.61
N GLY A 22 16.43 -5.92 -8.31
CA GLY A 22 15.35 -6.73 -7.71
C GLY A 22 13.94 -6.34 -8.18
N PRO A 23 12.87 -6.94 -7.64
CA PRO A 23 11.52 -6.76 -8.17
C PRO A 23 10.84 -5.46 -7.71
N HIS A 24 11.41 -4.78 -6.71
CA HIS A 24 10.83 -3.57 -6.14
C HIS A 24 11.40 -2.33 -6.82
N TYR A 25 10.58 -1.31 -7.01
CA TYR A 25 11.01 -0.05 -7.60
C TYR A 25 10.26 1.13 -7.00
N VAL A 26 10.93 2.28 -6.93
CA VAL A 26 10.31 3.58 -6.63
C VAL A 26 9.97 4.26 -7.96
N TYR A 27 8.74 4.75 -8.09
CA TYR A 27 8.27 5.45 -9.27
C TYR A 27 7.64 6.79 -8.92
N LEU A 28 7.62 7.67 -9.92
CA LEU A 28 6.88 8.93 -9.89
C LEU A 28 5.84 8.93 -11.01
N LEU A 29 4.66 9.47 -10.69
CA LEU A 29 3.68 9.91 -11.68
C LEU A 29 3.78 11.44 -11.79
N ARG A 30 3.82 11.93 -13.02
CA ARG A 30 4.13 13.31 -13.35
C ARG A 30 3.07 13.90 -14.28
N LYS A 31 2.82 15.20 -14.11
CA LYS A 31 2.00 15.99 -15.04
C LYS A 31 2.76 16.17 -16.35
N PRO A 32 2.07 16.21 -17.51
CA PRO A 32 2.71 16.47 -18.80
C PRO A 32 2.90 17.97 -19.05
N ASP A 33 3.37 18.73 -18.06
CA ASP A 33 3.54 20.19 -18.13
C ASP A 33 4.89 20.62 -18.73
N GLY A 34 5.79 19.67 -19.02
CA GLY A 34 7.10 19.95 -19.62
C GLY A 34 8.14 20.48 -18.65
N GLU A 35 7.78 20.69 -17.38
CA GLU A 35 8.67 21.28 -16.37
C GLU A 35 9.74 20.29 -15.90
N PRO A 36 11.04 20.60 -16.02
CA PRO A 36 12.11 19.77 -15.45
C PRO A 36 12.04 19.80 -13.92
N SER A 37 11.84 18.64 -13.30
CA SER A 37 11.65 18.55 -11.85
C SER A 37 12.08 17.19 -11.32
N PHE A 38 12.86 17.15 -10.24
CA PHE A 38 13.30 15.91 -9.57
C PHE A 38 13.80 14.82 -10.54
N GLY A 39 14.77 15.15 -11.40
CA GLY A 39 15.38 14.20 -12.32
C GLY A 39 14.40 13.64 -13.36
N GLY A 40 13.60 14.48 -13.98
CA GLY A 40 12.71 14.10 -15.07
C GLY A 40 11.87 15.27 -15.57
N VAL A 41 11.20 15.08 -16.71
CA VAL A 41 10.27 16.07 -17.28
C VAL A 41 8.86 15.82 -16.76
N GLY A 42 8.21 16.88 -16.31
CA GLY A 42 6.88 16.88 -15.73
C GLY A 42 6.90 17.01 -14.20
N THR A 43 6.06 17.90 -13.65
CA THR A 43 5.90 18.06 -12.21
C THR A 43 5.40 16.77 -11.56
N PRO A 44 6.12 16.15 -10.60
CA PRO A 44 5.62 15.00 -9.85
C PRO A 44 4.36 15.36 -9.08
N PHE A 45 3.34 14.52 -9.18
CA PHE A 45 2.14 14.62 -8.34
C PHE A 45 1.92 13.39 -7.47
N TYR A 46 2.69 12.31 -7.67
CA TYR A 46 2.61 11.12 -6.84
C TYR A 46 3.93 10.36 -6.83
N VAL A 47 4.32 9.86 -5.66
CA VAL A 47 5.46 8.94 -5.48
C VAL A 47 4.93 7.61 -4.95
N GLY A 48 5.50 6.50 -5.41
CA GLY A 48 5.18 5.20 -4.84
C GLY A 48 6.23 4.14 -5.03
N ILE A 49 6.30 3.19 -4.09
CA ILE A 49 6.87 1.87 -4.35
C ILE A 49 5.91 1.00 -5.17
N GLY A 50 6.47 0.20 -6.08
CA GLY A 50 5.77 -0.78 -6.89
C GLY A 50 6.58 -2.05 -7.10
N GLN A 51 5.89 -3.06 -7.59
CA GLN A 51 6.42 -4.34 -8.08
C GLN A 51 5.54 -4.79 -9.24
N GLY A 52 6.09 -5.57 -10.18
CA GLY A 52 5.37 -6.00 -11.39
C GLY A 52 4.79 -4.81 -12.15
N THR A 53 3.48 -4.82 -12.43
CA THR A 53 2.78 -3.78 -13.21
C THR A 53 2.13 -2.68 -12.36
N ARG A 54 2.44 -2.60 -11.06
CA ARG A 54 1.77 -1.72 -10.09
C ARG A 54 1.74 -0.25 -10.50
N LEU A 55 2.76 0.22 -11.20
CA LEU A 55 2.83 1.57 -11.78
C LEU A 55 1.56 1.95 -12.58
N PHE A 56 0.98 1.01 -13.33
CA PHE A 56 -0.22 1.24 -14.18
C PHE A 56 -1.55 1.13 -13.42
N ALA A 57 -1.55 0.51 -12.25
CA ALA A 57 -2.77 0.22 -11.50
C ALA A 57 -3.50 1.49 -11.04
N HIS A 58 -2.80 2.63 -10.89
CA HIS A 58 -3.44 3.88 -10.47
C HIS A 58 -4.32 4.47 -11.57
N GLU A 59 -3.88 4.37 -12.82
CA GLU A 59 -4.67 4.80 -13.96
C GLU A 59 -5.81 3.82 -14.23
N GLU A 60 -5.55 2.51 -14.13
CA GLU A 60 -6.63 1.51 -14.18
C GLU A 60 -7.71 1.80 -13.12
N ALA A 61 -7.32 2.17 -11.89
CA ALA A 61 -8.26 2.56 -10.84
C ALA A 61 -8.98 3.89 -11.13
N ALA A 62 -8.28 4.88 -11.69
CA ALA A 62 -8.87 6.19 -12.01
C ALA A 62 -9.94 6.12 -13.11
N ARG A 63 -9.95 5.05 -13.94
CA ARG A 63 -11.03 4.78 -14.91
C ARG A 63 -12.35 4.43 -14.25
N ASP A 64 -12.34 3.83 -13.05
CA ASP A 64 -13.55 3.53 -12.29
C ASP A 64 -14.07 4.82 -11.63
N PRO A 65 -15.22 5.39 -12.03
CA PRO A 65 -15.75 6.64 -11.46
C PRO A 65 -16.00 6.56 -9.95
N ALA A 66 -16.24 5.35 -9.42
CA ALA A 66 -16.43 5.14 -7.99
C ALA A 66 -15.12 5.24 -7.19
N CYS A 67 -13.95 5.19 -7.85
CA CYS A 67 -12.67 5.43 -7.21
C CYS A 67 -12.48 6.93 -6.95
N ALA A 68 -12.61 7.36 -5.70
CA ALA A 68 -12.43 8.75 -5.28
C ALA A 68 -11.06 8.98 -4.62
N GLY A 69 -10.54 10.21 -4.75
CA GLY A 69 -9.38 10.69 -4.01
C GLY A 69 -8.41 11.50 -4.88
N ALA A 70 -7.64 12.38 -4.22
CA ALA A 70 -6.79 13.39 -4.88
C ALA A 70 -5.90 12.83 -6.01
N LYS A 71 -5.39 11.60 -5.87
CA LYS A 71 -4.62 10.94 -6.92
C LYS A 71 -5.45 10.57 -8.15
N ALA A 72 -6.63 9.97 -7.96
CA ALA A 72 -7.52 9.62 -9.07
C ALA A 72 -8.02 10.91 -9.76
N ASP A 73 -8.31 11.94 -8.97
CA ASP A 73 -8.75 13.24 -9.48
C ASP A 73 -7.65 13.92 -10.30
N ALA A 74 -6.39 13.89 -9.84
CA ALA A 74 -5.25 14.42 -10.59
C ALA A 74 -5.05 13.69 -11.93
N ILE A 75 -5.17 12.36 -11.95
CA ILE A 75 -5.06 11.56 -13.18
C ILE A 75 -6.18 11.92 -14.16
N ARG A 76 -7.43 12.01 -13.68
CA ARG A 76 -8.58 12.39 -14.51
C ARG A 76 -8.46 13.80 -15.05
N ALA A 77 -7.95 14.75 -14.25
CA ALA A 77 -7.71 16.11 -14.70
C ALA A 77 -6.68 16.17 -15.85
N ILE A 78 -5.62 15.37 -15.78
CA ILE A 78 -4.64 15.23 -16.87
C ILE A 78 -5.31 14.71 -18.16
N TRP A 79 -6.15 13.68 -18.04
CA TRP A 79 -6.86 13.13 -19.21
C TRP A 79 -7.90 14.09 -19.78
N ALA A 80 -8.63 14.81 -18.93
CA ALA A 80 -9.62 15.80 -19.35
C ALA A 80 -8.97 16.95 -20.15
N ALA A 81 -7.71 17.28 -19.84
CA ALA A 81 -6.91 18.25 -20.60
C ALA A 81 -6.29 17.66 -21.90
N GLY A 82 -6.62 16.42 -22.28
CA GLY A 82 -6.07 15.73 -23.44
C GLY A 82 -4.64 15.20 -23.25
N GLY A 83 -4.10 15.27 -22.03
CA GLY A 83 -2.76 14.82 -21.68
C GLY A 83 -2.70 13.34 -21.28
N ASN A 84 -1.48 12.83 -21.12
CA ASN A 84 -1.21 11.52 -20.55
C ASN A 84 -0.32 11.65 -19.31
N VAL A 85 -0.54 10.79 -18.32
CA VAL A 85 0.32 10.71 -17.13
C VAL A 85 1.71 10.26 -17.57
N ILE A 86 2.74 11.03 -17.21
CA ILE A 86 4.13 10.64 -17.41
C ILE A 86 4.55 9.74 -16.26
N ARG A 87 5.18 8.60 -16.57
CA ARG A 87 5.60 7.59 -15.61
C ARG A 87 7.10 7.43 -15.65
N THR A 88 7.78 7.54 -14.51
CA THR A 88 9.24 7.39 -14.43
C THR A 88 9.63 6.49 -13.27
N ILE A 89 10.72 5.75 -13.42
CA ILE A 89 11.35 4.99 -12.33
C ILE A 89 12.48 5.83 -11.74
N ASP A 90 12.45 6.04 -10.43
CA ASP A 90 13.52 6.66 -9.67
C ASP A 90 14.66 5.67 -9.39
N SER A 91 14.31 4.50 -8.86
CA SER A 91 15.28 3.50 -8.42
C SER A 91 14.66 2.09 -8.31
N VAL A 92 15.50 1.05 -8.31
CA VAL A 92 15.12 -0.37 -8.26
C VAL A 92 15.89 -1.05 -7.12
N HIS A 93 15.23 -1.95 -6.40
CA HIS A 93 15.66 -2.46 -5.09
C HIS A 93 15.27 -3.92 -4.86
N THR A 94 16.05 -4.60 -4.02
CA THR A 94 15.91 -6.03 -3.73
C THR A 94 14.80 -6.28 -2.73
N VAL A 95 14.55 -5.29 -1.87
CA VAL A 95 13.52 -5.24 -0.84
C VAL A 95 12.72 -3.94 -1.00
N GLU A 96 11.59 -3.83 -0.32
CA GLU A 96 10.76 -2.63 -0.33
C GLU A 96 11.54 -1.38 0.12
N PRO A 97 11.74 -0.38 -0.77
CA PRO A 97 12.61 0.76 -0.49
C PRO A 97 11.87 1.90 0.18
N TRP A 98 11.35 1.61 1.38
CA TRP A 98 10.53 2.53 2.17
C TRP A 98 11.22 3.88 2.41
N ASP A 99 12.50 3.86 2.75
CA ASP A 99 13.29 5.06 3.05
C ASP A 99 13.44 5.97 1.82
N ARG A 100 13.53 5.38 0.62
CA ARG A 100 13.65 6.16 -0.62
C ARG A 100 12.34 6.82 -1.00
N GLU A 101 11.20 6.15 -0.83
CA GLU A 101 9.88 6.76 -1.02
C GLU A 101 9.66 7.91 -0.03
N GLU A 102 9.99 7.72 1.24
CA GLU A 102 9.91 8.75 2.27
C GLU A 102 10.79 9.95 1.95
N ALA A 103 12.06 9.72 1.57
CA ALA A 103 12.99 10.79 1.20
C ALA A 103 12.46 11.64 0.03
N LEU A 104 11.89 11.03 -1.01
CA LEU A 104 11.30 11.76 -2.13
C LEU A 104 10.05 12.55 -1.71
N ILE A 105 9.19 11.96 -0.89
CA ILE A 105 7.97 12.64 -0.43
C ILE A 105 8.32 13.87 0.42
N HIS A 106 9.32 13.75 1.29
CA HIS A 106 9.83 14.87 2.09
C HIS A 106 10.47 15.95 1.22
N ALA A 107 11.27 15.56 0.22
CA ALA A 107 11.95 16.50 -0.66
C ALA A 107 11.00 17.25 -1.62
N ILE A 108 9.95 16.59 -2.10
CA ILE A 108 8.99 17.17 -3.05
C ILE A 108 7.87 17.93 -2.34
N GLY A 109 7.43 17.46 -1.17
CA GLY A 109 6.35 18.05 -0.40
C GLY A 109 4.95 17.58 -0.83
N ARG A 110 4.01 17.62 0.11
CA ARG A 110 2.65 17.09 -0.05
C ARG A 110 1.60 18.19 -0.15
N LEU A 111 0.59 17.92 -0.95
CA LEU A 111 -0.54 18.83 -1.16
C LEU A 111 -1.35 19.04 0.11
N ALA A 112 -1.57 17.97 0.89
CA ALA A 112 -2.33 18.03 2.14
C ALA A 112 -1.65 18.87 3.24
N GLU A 113 -0.35 19.10 3.13
CA GLU A 113 0.45 19.91 4.07
C GLU A 113 0.75 21.31 3.51
N GLY A 114 0.32 21.60 2.27
CA GLY A 114 0.69 22.84 1.58
C GLY A 114 2.19 22.96 1.25
N THR A 115 2.95 21.87 1.34
CA THR A 115 4.41 21.86 1.16
C THR A 115 4.86 21.48 -0.25
N GLY A 116 3.96 20.93 -1.08
CA GLY A 116 4.29 20.55 -2.45
C GLY A 116 3.14 19.90 -3.22
N PRO A 117 3.40 19.39 -4.44
CA PRO A 117 2.37 18.91 -5.36
C PRO A 117 1.89 17.49 -5.10
N LEU A 118 2.50 16.72 -4.19
CA LEU A 118 2.20 15.30 -4.07
C LEU A 118 0.82 15.01 -3.47
N THR A 119 0.04 14.17 -4.15
CA THR A 119 -1.28 13.68 -3.71
C THR A 119 -1.18 12.46 -2.78
N ASN A 120 0.01 12.16 -2.25
CA ASN A 120 0.22 11.04 -1.32
C ASN A 120 -0.59 11.27 -0.04
N ALA A 121 -1.63 10.45 0.19
CA ALA A 121 -2.50 10.57 1.36
C ALA A 121 -1.83 10.16 2.67
N GLN A 122 -0.80 9.31 2.61
CA GLN A 122 -0.11 8.81 3.80
C GLN A 122 0.88 9.85 4.29
N THR A 123 0.73 10.27 5.56
CA THR A 123 1.81 10.90 6.32
C THR A 123 2.81 9.83 6.66
N TYR A 124 4.02 9.96 6.13
CA TYR A 124 5.11 9.09 6.52
C TYR A 124 5.48 9.47 7.95
N ALA A 125 5.05 8.64 8.90
CA ALA A 125 5.71 8.59 10.20
C ALA A 125 7.07 7.92 9.98
N ARG A 126 8.09 8.40 10.70
CA ARG A 126 9.42 7.81 10.70
C ARG A 126 9.31 6.30 10.85
N SER A 127 10.00 5.55 9.99
CA SER A 127 10.07 4.10 10.12
C SER A 127 10.55 3.73 11.53
N HIS A 128 9.82 2.84 12.18
CA HIS A 128 10.29 2.12 13.37
C HIS A 128 10.31 0.64 13.02
N LYS A 129 11.44 0.00 13.27
CA LYS A 129 11.63 -1.44 13.06
C LYS A 129 11.88 -2.12 14.40
N ILE A 130 11.18 -3.22 14.65
CA ILE A 130 11.47 -4.14 15.76
C ILE A 130 11.59 -5.53 15.15
N ASP A 131 12.73 -6.20 15.39
CA ASP A 131 13.05 -7.51 14.84
C ASP A 131 12.88 -7.62 13.31
N GLY A 132 13.19 -6.53 12.60
CA GLY A 132 13.05 -6.43 11.15
C GLY A 132 11.64 -6.11 10.66
N ILE A 133 10.61 -6.15 11.52
CA ILE A 133 9.22 -5.81 11.14
C ILE A 133 9.04 -4.29 11.13
N GLU A 134 8.51 -3.76 10.02
CA GLU A 134 8.28 -2.33 9.80
C GLU A 134 6.92 -1.89 10.38
N LEU A 135 6.93 -0.95 11.34
CA LEU A 135 5.74 -0.64 12.15
C LEU A 135 5.02 0.65 11.74
N ARG A 136 5.75 1.64 11.19
CA ARG A 136 5.22 2.93 10.71
C ARG A 136 4.19 3.54 11.68
N LYS A 137 2.95 3.78 11.23
CA LYS A 137 1.89 4.38 12.07
C LYS A 137 1.43 3.49 13.23
N TYR A 138 1.79 2.21 13.24
CA TYR A 138 1.50 1.26 14.32
C TYR A 138 2.67 1.14 15.33
N ALA A 139 3.74 1.94 15.16
CA ALA A 139 4.89 1.93 16.04
C ALA A 139 4.54 2.19 17.50
N ALA A 140 3.58 3.09 17.78
CA ALA A 140 3.20 3.40 19.16
C ALA A 140 2.69 2.17 19.93
N ASP A 141 1.90 1.32 19.28
CA ASP A 141 1.34 0.11 19.91
C ASP A 141 2.43 -0.94 20.16
N ALA A 142 3.33 -1.14 19.20
CA ALA A 142 4.42 -2.11 19.30
C ALA A 142 5.58 -1.64 20.20
N LEU A 143 5.83 -0.33 20.31
CA LEU A 143 6.82 0.23 21.23
C LEU A 143 6.36 0.14 22.68
N ALA A 144 5.05 0.28 22.94
CA ALA A 144 4.50 0.12 24.28
C ALA A 144 4.61 -1.32 24.80
N SER A 145 4.53 -2.31 23.91
CA SER A 145 4.69 -3.74 24.27
C SER A 145 6.14 -4.23 24.21
N GLY A 146 6.99 -3.60 23.40
CA GLY A 146 8.32 -4.12 23.08
C GLY A 146 8.32 -5.34 22.15
N ASP A 147 7.16 -5.74 21.63
CA ASP A 147 6.96 -6.93 20.80
C ASP A 147 6.04 -6.60 19.61
N PRO A 148 6.52 -6.71 18.34
CA PRO A 148 5.72 -6.42 17.15
C PRO A 148 4.57 -7.41 16.94
N ASN A 149 4.59 -8.56 17.62
CA ASN A 149 3.54 -9.57 17.59
C ASN A 149 2.53 -9.41 18.74
N ALA A 150 2.76 -8.48 19.67
CA ALA A 150 1.80 -8.23 20.74
C ALA A 150 0.50 -7.66 20.18
N ILE A 151 -0.60 -8.36 20.43
CA ILE A 151 -1.94 -7.91 20.05
C ILE A 151 -2.33 -6.73 20.95
N PRO A 152 -2.66 -5.55 20.39
CA PRO A 152 -3.04 -4.39 21.18
C PRO A 152 -4.21 -4.67 22.12
N ALA A 153 -4.12 -4.21 23.37
CA ALA A 153 -5.19 -4.36 24.37
C ALA A 153 -6.53 -3.75 23.91
N LYS A 154 -6.47 -2.73 23.05
CA LYS A 154 -7.62 -2.02 22.47
C LYS A 154 -8.34 -2.78 21.34
N PHE A 155 -7.88 -3.97 20.96
CA PHE A 155 -8.48 -4.74 19.86
C PHE A 155 -9.91 -5.18 20.20
N LYS A 156 -10.90 -4.58 19.53
CA LYS A 156 -12.32 -4.73 19.88
C LYS A 156 -12.88 -6.11 19.60
N LEU A 157 -12.31 -6.81 18.63
CA LEU A 157 -12.78 -8.12 18.17
C LEU A 157 -11.95 -9.27 18.75
N ARG A 158 -11.09 -9.01 19.75
CA ARG A 158 -10.14 -9.99 20.31
C ARG A 158 -10.79 -11.35 20.61
N HIS A 159 -11.92 -11.33 21.32
CA HIS A 159 -12.64 -12.53 21.72
C HIS A 159 -13.88 -12.81 20.88
N THR A 160 -14.14 -12.02 19.84
CA THR A 160 -15.28 -12.21 18.95
C THR A 160 -14.95 -13.32 17.96
N ARG A 161 -15.80 -14.34 17.88
CA ARG A 161 -15.73 -15.37 16.82
C ARG A 161 -16.15 -14.76 15.49
N LEU A 162 -15.33 -14.94 14.47
CA LEU A 162 -15.48 -14.31 13.16
C LEU A 162 -15.74 -15.35 12.06
N MET A 163 -16.40 -14.91 10.99
CA MET A 163 -16.52 -15.66 9.74
C MET A 163 -16.45 -14.71 8.54
N ALA A 164 -16.40 -15.30 7.35
CA ALA A 164 -16.46 -14.56 6.10
C ALA A 164 -17.76 -13.74 6.04
N GLY A 165 -17.61 -12.45 5.74
CA GLY A 165 -18.73 -11.52 5.60
C GLY A 165 -19.45 -11.67 4.26
N PRO A 166 -20.61 -11.02 4.08
CA PRO A 166 -21.43 -11.14 2.88
C PRO A 166 -20.74 -10.59 1.61
N ASN A 167 -19.75 -9.71 1.77
CA ASN A 167 -19.09 -9.05 0.66
C ASN A 167 -17.70 -9.66 0.44
N ALA A 168 -17.56 -10.49 -0.60
CA ALA A 168 -16.26 -11.00 -1.00
C ALA A 168 -15.36 -9.88 -1.56
N PRO A 169 -14.07 -9.82 -1.19
CA PRO A 169 -13.10 -8.94 -1.83
C PRO A 169 -12.96 -9.24 -3.33
N ARG A 170 -12.82 -8.19 -4.15
CA ARG A 170 -12.64 -8.32 -5.62
C ARG A 170 -11.43 -9.16 -6.03
N SER A 171 -10.43 -9.29 -5.16
CA SER A 171 -9.24 -10.11 -5.41
C SER A 171 -8.80 -10.82 -4.14
N ARG A 172 -8.51 -12.12 -4.26
CA ARG A 172 -7.95 -12.97 -3.20
C ARG A 172 -6.49 -12.65 -2.86
N THR A 173 -5.77 -11.94 -3.73
CA THR A 173 -4.37 -11.53 -3.48
C THR A 173 -4.25 -10.17 -2.79
N SER A 174 -5.34 -9.42 -2.67
CA SER A 174 -5.39 -8.19 -1.86
C SER A 174 -5.29 -8.51 -0.36
N VAL A 175 -4.95 -7.52 0.47
CA VAL A 175 -4.90 -7.70 1.94
C VAL A 175 -6.23 -8.26 2.46
N PHE A 176 -7.35 -7.62 2.12
CA PHE A 176 -8.67 -8.13 2.50
C PHE A 176 -8.99 -9.48 1.88
N GLY A 177 -8.52 -9.75 0.66
CA GLY A 177 -8.64 -11.05 0.00
C GLY A 177 -7.96 -12.18 0.76
N LYS A 178 -6.75 -11.94 1.27
CA LYS A 178 -6.00 -12.90 2.08
C LYS A 178 -6.69 -13.12 3.42
N ILE A 179 -7.08 -12.02 4.10
CA ILE A 179 -7.82 -12.09 5.37
C ILE A 179 -9.12 -12.87 5.22
N TYR A 180 -9.90 -12.56 4.18
CA TYR A 180 -11.16 -13.24 3.88
C TYR A 180 -10.92 -14.74 3.62
N THR A 181 -9.90 -15.10 2.84
CA THR A 181 -9.56 -16.50 2.57
C THR A 181 -9.21 -17.27 3.84
N VAL A 182 -8.44 -16.66 4.75
CA VAL A 182 -8.08 -17.32 6.02
C VAL A 182 -9.30 -17.52 6.91
N VAL A 183 -10.18 -16.51 7.04
CA VAL A 183 -11.39 -16.66 7.87
C VAL A 183 -12.39 -17.64 7.25
N GLU A 184 -12.48 -17.69 5.92
CA GLU A 184 -13.34 -18.62 5.18
C GLU A 184 -12.90 -20.08 5.41
N ALA A 185 -11.59 -20.32 5.52
CA ALA A 185 -11.04 -21.62 5.85
C ALA A 185 -11.10 -21.96 7.35
N ASN A 186 -11.26 -20.96 8.23
CA ASN A 186 -11.26 -21.12 9.69
C ASN A 186 -12.47 -20.40 10.34
N PRO A 187 -13.71 -20.74 9.97
CA PRO A 187 -14.88 -20.05 10.48
C PRO A 187 -15.04 -20.30 11.98
N GLY A 188 -15.37 -19.26 12.72
CA GLY A 188 -15.56 -19.32 14.17
C GLY A 188 -14.29 -19.11 14.99
N SER A 189 -13.14 -18.89 14.35
CA SER A 189 -11.93 -18.40 15.02
C SER A 189 -12.19 -17.04 15.67
N THR A 190 -11.65 -16.83 16.86
CA THR A 190 -11.66 -15.52 17.54
C THR A 190 -10.77 -14.53 16.80
N GLY A 191 -10.97 -13.23 17.02
CA GLY A 191 -10.11 -12.21 16.42
C GLY A 191 -8.62 -12.41 16.76
N GLU A 192 -8.31 -12.85 17.98
CA GLU A 192 -6.95 -13.17 18.40
C GLU A 192 -6.36 -14.36 17.63
N GLU A 193 -7.08 -15.48 17.54
CA GLU A 193 -6.66 -16.63 16.73
C GLU A 193 -6.47 -16.25 15.26
N LEU A 194 -7.34 -15.40 14.71
CA LEU A 194 -7.22 -14.90 13.35
C LEU A 194 -5.94 -14.07 13.14
N VAL A 195 -5.52 -13.26 14.13
CA VAL A 195 -4.23 -12.56 14.05
C VAL A 195 -3.08 -13.56 13.93
N TRP A 196 -3.05 -14.59 14.77
CA TRP A 196 -2.01 -15.63 14.73
C TRP A 196 -1.98 -16.38 13.40
N LEU A 197 -3.16 -16.76 12.87
CA LEU A 197 -3.26 -17.40 11.55
C LEU A 197 -2.73 -16.49 10.44
N LEU A 198 -3.01 -15.18 10.52
CA LEU A 198 -2.58 -14.23 9.50
C LEU A 198 -1.09 -13.90 9.56
N GLN A 199 -0.43 -14.02 10.71
CA GLN A 199 1.02 -13.83 10.79
C GLN A 199 1.80 -14.89 9.98
N ALA A 200 1.21 -16.06 9.72
CA ALA A 200 1.79 -17.09 8.85
C ALA A 200 1.56 -16.83 7.35
N VAL A 201 0.79 -15.80 6.98
CA VAL A 201 0.51 -15.47 5.58
C VAL A 201 1.60 -14.56 5.01
N ASP A 202 2.11 -14.89 3.84
CA ASP A 202 3.05 -14.04 3.12
C ASP A 202 2.35 -12.78 2.58
N PHE A 203 2.73 -11.60 3.09
CA PHE A 203 2.24 -10.30 2.62
C PHE A 203 3.24 -9.53 1.74
N THR A 204 4.33 -10.14 1.26
CA THR A 204 5.38 -9.46 0.45
C THR A 204 4.80 -8.76 -0.79
N SER A 205 3.73 -9.29 -1.36
CA SER A 205 3.03 -8.69 -2.51
C SER A 205 2.15 -7.48 -2.15
N ASN A 206 1.95 -7.17 -0.87
CA ASN A 206 1.02 -6.16 -0.37
C ASN A 206 1.74 -4.96 0.24
N LYS A 207 1.99 -3.92 -0.56
CA LYS A 207 2.63 -2.68 -0.08
C LYS A 207 2.00 -2.10 1.20
N SER A 208 0.67 -2.09 1.33
CA SER A 208 0.04 -1.53 2.54
C SER A 208 0.37 -2.29 3.82
N ALA A 209 0.97 -3.48 3.72
CA ALA A 209 1.32 -4.36 4.82
C ALA A 209 2.58 -3.97 5.58
N TYR A 210 3.35 -2.97 5.12
CA TYR A 210 4.60 -2.54 5.77
C TYR A 210 5.44 -3.76 6.14
N THR A 211 5.70 -4.61 5.14
CA THR A 211 6.43 -5.86 5.33
C THR A 211 7.92 -5.66 5.15
N GLN A 212 8.70 -6.47 5.85
CA GLN A 212 10.07 -6.79 5.47
C GLN A 212 10.16 -8.32 5.42
N GLY A 213 10.39 -8.89 4.23
CA GLY A 213 10.36 -10.36 4.05
C GLY A 213 8.98 -11.00 4.24
N GLY A 214 7.90 -10.25 3.98
CA GLY A 214 6.52 -10.76 4.03
C GLY A 214 5.84 -10.78 5.39
N GLN A 215 6.57 -10.52 6.48
CA GLN A 215 6.02 -10.48 7.83
C GLN A 215 5.41 -9.12 8.18
N VAL A 216 4.34 -9.14 8.99
CA VAL A 216 3.56 -7.96 9.41
C VAL A 216 3.37 -7.95 10.93
N SER A 217 3.19 -6.76 11.52
CA SER A 217 2.89 -6.65 12.95
C SER A 217 1.44 -7.01 13.29
N ALA A 218 1.21 -7.46 14.53
CA ALA A 218 -0.13 -7.76 15.05
C ALA A 218 -1.04 -6.52 15.07
N ALA A 219 -0.50 -5.35 15.42
CA ALA A 219 -1.25 -4.09 15.42
C ALA A 219 -1.75 -3.71 14.02
N TRP A 220 -0.96 -3.99 12.98
CA TRP A 220 -1.38 -3.80 11.59
C TRP A 220 -2.54 -4.73 11.21
N LEU A 221 -2.44 -6.02 11.56
CA LEU A 221 -3.48 -7.02 11.31
C LEU A 221 -4.79 -6.65 12.00
N VAL A 222 -4.72 -6.24 13.26
CA VAL A 222 -5.88 -5.75 14.02
C VAL A 222 -6.61 -4.63 13.28
N GLY A 223 -5.87 -3.62 12.79
CA GLY A 223 -6.48 -2.52 12.04
C GLY A 223 -7.21 -2.97 10.78
N TYR A 224 -6.71 -3.99 10.08
CA TYR A 224 -7.37 -4.55 8.90
C TYR A 224 -8.54 -5.47 9.25
N ILE A 225 -8.46 -6.27 10.32
CA ILE A 225 -9.59 -7.09 10.79
C ILE A 225 -10.75 -6.17 11.18
N GLU A 226 -10.50 -5.15 12.00
CA GLU A 226 -11.52 -4.16 12.37
C GLU A 226 -12.06 -3.41 11.15
N GLY A 227 -11.18 -3.05 10.20
CA GLY A 227 -11.60 -2.43 8.93
C GLY A 227 -12.46 -3.34 8.05
N GLY A 228 -12.23 -4.66 8.09
CA GLY A 228 -13.02 -5.64 7.34
C GLY A 228 -14.40 -5.89 7.97
N TYR A 229 -14.51 -5.69 9.28
CA TYR A 229 -15.72 -5.91 10.07
C TYR A 229 -16.60 -4.64 10.18
N PHE A 230 -16.03 -3.53 10.67
CA PHE A 230 -16.81 -2.34 11.04
C PHE A 230 -17.14 -1.41 9.87
N ARG A 231 -16.37 -1.46 8.77
CA ARG A 231 -16.64 -0.60 7.62
C ARG A 231 -17.82 -1.14 6.83
N SER A 232 -18.90 -0.36 6.80
CA SER A 232 -20.11 -0.67 6.03
C SER A 232 -19.86 -0.81 4.53
N ASP A 233 -18.88 -0.08 3.97
CA ASP A 233 -18.48 -0.21 2.56
C ASP A 233 -17.68 -1.48 2.25
N ARG A 234 -17.32 -2.27 3.28
CA ARG A 234 -16.50 -3.47 3.14
C ARG A 234 -17.26 -4.70 3.55
N GLN A 235 -17.61 -4.84 4.83
CA GLN A 235 -18.27 -6.03 5.41
C GLN A 235 -17.67 -7.35 4.91
N HIS A 236 -16.34 -7.41 4.84
CA HIS A 236 -15.59 -8.60 4.45
C HIS A 236 -15.56 -9.64 5.57
N LEU A 237 -15.77 -9.21 6.81
CA LEU A 237 -15.86 -10.05 8.00
C LEU A 237 -17.18 -9.78 8.71
N GLN A 238 -17.69 -10.79 9.40
CA GLN A 238 -18.86 -10.65 10.27
C GLN A 238 -18.76 -11.57 11.48
N ALA A 239 -19.65 -11.38 12.45
CA ALA A 239 -19.75 -12.27 13.61
C ALA A 239 -20.15 -13.68 13.14
N TYR A 240 -19.54 -14.69 13.74
CA TYR A 240 -19.88 -16.08 13.48
C TYR A 240 -21.37 -16.35 13.75
N ARG A 241 -21.99 -17.11 12.85
CA ARG A 241 -23.36 -17.60 12.95
C ARG A 241 -23.32 -19.11 12.70
N GLU A 242 -24.02 -19.87 13.53
CA GLU A 242 -24.18 -21.33 13.38
C GLU A 242 -25.04 -21.69 12.16
#